data_AF-A0A1W0WBB0-F1
#
_entry.id   AF-A0A1W0WBB0-F1
#
_cell.length_a   1.000
_cell.length_b   1.000
_cell.length_c   1.000
_cell.angle_alpha   90.00
_cell.angle_beta   90.00
_cell.angle_gamma   90.00
#
_symmetry.space_group_name_H-M   'P 1'
#
loop_
_entity.id
_entity.type
_entity.pdbx_description
1 polymer ?
#
loop_
_entity_poly.entity_id
_entity_poly.type
_entity_poly.pdbx_seq_one_letter_code
_entity_poly.pdbx_strand_id
1 'polypeptide(L)'
;MGSDEARSGHPVTAMQWKNYSMERVVKTLPMPLAYRLQTADVYDPVTNKPRLQAILDHMSKEGRLEEDVAIRIVQEATVIFRKEPNVVEITAPTSTISVCGDVHGQFFDLVKLFEVGGNPDTQRYLFLGDYVDRGYFAVECVLYLAAQKIHHPNTLYMLRGNHECRHLTEHFTFRAECLCKFSENFFNICMEMFDTLPLVALLNGQFFCVHGGISPEVQTLSDVQKIDRFREPPAHGPLCDLLWSDPNSEFGNEKTNDFFVHNATRGCSYYFTYPAVCDFLNRNNLLSVIRAHEVQDMGYKMYKENKSTGFPALITVFSAPNYLDVYQNKAAILKYEQGKMNIRQFKNQDHPYWLPNFMDVFVWSFPFVVEKVTDLLLCLLSVCSDDELQEEVQHRGSVVGEGVSYNRVMNEYKVVKDKIESERPLRAQAQLSQERRQVLKTKILTFARLARLFEVLRVEQENVSKLKALSPNGVLPVGALAGGKETLLQALNGVPGVKSFKQAKALDRVNERMPSPTPVKASASVKPAAPAAATPSGTLGRATSMPPTSSGGSRTDIKNETPSNSRIPPVKTAVAAAQR
;
A
#
# COMPACT_ATOMS: atom_id res chain seq x y z
N MET A 1 83.63 38.17 5.81
CA MET A 1 83.66 37.44 4.52
C MET A 1 83.05 36.07 4.78
N GLY A 2 82.03 35.59 4.07
CA GLY A 2 81.15 36.27 3.10
C GLY A 2 79.67 36.12 3.50
N SER A 3 78.75 36.57 2.65
CA SER A 3 77.30 36.41 2.79
C SER A 3 76.82 35.07 2.23
N ASP A 4 75.60 34.65 2.60
CA ASP A 4 74.44 34.66 1.70
C ASP A 4 73.15 34.21 2.44
N GLU A 5 72.01 34.28 1.75
CA GLU A 5 70.72 34.59 2.37
C GLU A 5 69.87 33.40 2.86
N ALA A 6 68.89 33.72 3.71
CA ALA A 6 67.91 32.77 4.22
C ALA A 6 66.89 32.33 3.15
N ARG A 7 66.45 31.07 3.22
CA ARG A 7 65.23 30.58 2.55
C ARG A 7 64.27 29.93 3.53
N SER A 8 63.44 30.75 4.17
CA SER A 8 62.11 30.34 4.61
C SER A 8 61.16 30.31 3.41
N GLY A 9 60.11 29.49 3.44
CA GLY A 9 59.12 29.45 2.36
C GLY A 9 58.41 28.11 2.18
N HIS A 10 57.40 27.87 3.03
CA HIS A 10 56.24 26.98 2.82
C HIS A 10 56.44 25.69 1.99
N PRO A 11 56.45 24.48 2.61
CA PRO A 11 55.98 23.30 1.89
C PRO A 11 54.54 23.55 1.41
N VAL A 12 54.21 23.05 0.21
CA VAL A 12 52.88 23.21 -0.39
C VAL A 12 51.81 22.76 0.61
N THR A 13 50.93 23.68 1.00
CA THR A 13 49.77 23.33 1.81
C THR A 13 48.89 22.40 1.00
N ALA A 14 48.92 21.11 1.35
CA ALA A 14 47.80 20.23 1.10
C ALA A 14 46.55 20.96 1.61
N MET A 15 45.60 21.25 0.71
CA MET A 15 44.35 21.91 1.10
C MET A 15 43.68 21.01 2.14
N GLN A 16 43.75 21.43 3.41
CA GLN A 16 42.93 20.86 4.45
C GLN A 16 41.48 21.18 4.08
N TRP A 17 40.80 20.17 3.54
CA TRP A 17 39.34 20.14 3.43
C TRP A 17 38.78 20.08 4.86
N LYS A 18 38.82 21.23 5.54
CA LYS A 18 38.42 21.40 6.94
C LYS A 18 36.93 21.13 7.09
N ASN A 19 36.57 19.89 7.47
CA ASN A 19 35.40 19.47 8.26
C ASN A 19 34.02 20.12 8.00
N TYR A 20 33.79 20.78 6.87
CA TYR A 20 32.47 21.22 6.45
C TYR A 20 31.67 20.03 5.89
N SER A 21 30.38 19.99 6.21
CA SER A 21 29.35 19.02 5.76
C SER A 21 29.49 17.54 6.20
N MET A 22 29.87 17.28 7.45
CA MET A 22 29.56 15.98 8.13
C MET A 22 28.79 16.15 9.45
N GLU A 23 28.56 17.37 9.93
CA GLU A 23 27.85 17.62 11.18
C GLU A 23 26.34 17.77 10.97
N ARG A 24 25.54 17.04 11.77
CA ARG A 24 24.07 17.06 11.70
C ARG A 24 23.51 18.42 12.11
N VAL A 25 22.77 19.06 11.20
CA VAL A 25 22.20 20.41 11.39
C VAL A 25 21.18 20.45 12.53
N VAL A 26 20.11 19.65 12.43
CA VAL A 26 19.05 19.61 13.47
C VAL A 26 19.40 18.56 14.51
N LYS A 27 20.24 18.95 15.48
CA LYS A 27 20.73 18.05 16.55
C LYS A 27 19.66 17.62 17.56
N THR A 28 18.58 18.39 17.70
CA THR A 28 17.53 18.22 18.72
C THR A 28 16.54 17.09 18.43
N LEU A 29 16.34 16.73 17.18
CA LEU A 29 15.51 15.57 16.82
C LEU A 29 16.24 14.28 17.23
N PRO A 30 15.52 13.20 17.63
CA PRO A 30 16.14 11.88 17.77
C PRO A 30 16.74 11.41 16.44
N MET A 31 17.58 10.37 16.46
CA MET A 31 17.94 9.61 15.25
C MET A 31 17.33 8.21 15.34
N PRO A 32 16.88 7.62 14.21
CA PRO A 32 16.50 6.22 14.14
C PRO A 32 17.59 5.29 14.68
N LEU A 33 17.18 4.21 15.34
CA LEU A 33 18.14 3.19 15.82
C LEU A 33 18.69 2.39 14.63
N ALA A 34 19.99 2.59 14.35
CA ALA A 34 20.68 1.99 13.21
C ALA A 34 20.99 0.48 13.37
N TYR A 35 20.98 -0.03 14.60
CA TYR A 35 21.13 -1.46 14.86
C TYR A 35 19.77 -2.17 14.78
N ARG A 36 19.80 -3.46 14.42
CA ARG A 36 18.62 -4.32 14.40
C ARG A 36 18.58 -5.18 15.66
N LEU A 37 17.40 -5.42 16.23
CA LEU A 37 17.25 -6.37 17.33
C LEU A 37 17.32 -7.81 16.81
N GLN A 38 18.13 -8.63 17.48
CA GLN A 38 18.33 -10.04 17.16
C GLN A 38 17.35 -10.93 17.96
N THR A 39 17.33 -12.23 17.66
CA THR A 39 16.48 -13.20 18.38
C THR A 39 16.69 -13.12 19.91
N ALA A 40 17.92 -12.91 20.40
CA ALA A 40 18.23 -12.86 21.84
C ALA A 40 17.72 -11.59 22.56
N ASP A 41 17.52 -10.50 21.83
CA ASP A 41 16.96 -9.26 22.37
C ASP A 41 15.43 -9.38 22.45
N VAL A 42 14.83 -9.90 21.38
CA VAL A 42 13.37 -9.95 21.16
C VAL A 42 12.70 -11.11 21.88
N TYR A 43 13.31 -12.30 21.91
CA TYR A 43 12.73 -13.47 22.55
C TYR A 43 13.34 -13.72 23.93
N ASP A 44 12.47 -13.97 24.90
CA ASP A 44 12.90 -14.38 26.23
C ASP A 44 13.31 -15.87 26.26
N PRO A 45 14.53 -16.21 26.73
CA PRO A 45 15.07 -17.57 26.59
C PRO A 45 14.45 -18.60 27.55
N VAL A 46 13.63 -18.17 28.52
CA VAL A 46 12.96 -19.08 29.48
C VAL A 46 11.54 -19.37 29.02
N THR A 47 10.80 -18.34 28.61
CA THR A 47 9.39 -18.46 28.17
C THR A 47 9.23 -18.69 26.67
N ASN A 48 10.29 -18.46 25.89
CA ASN A 48 10.29 -18.43 24.42
C ASN A 48 9.20 -17.50 23.81
N LYS A 49 8.81 -16.45 24.55
CA LYS A 49 7.86 -15.43 24.09
C LYS A 49 8.55 -14.14 23.64
N PRO A 50 7.92 -13.36 22.74
CA PRO A 50 8.35 -11.99 22.45
C PRO A 50 8.30 -11.06 23.69
N ARG A 51 9.34 -10.26 23.85
CA ARG A 51 9.50 -9.21 24.86
C ARG A 51 8.86 -7.92 24.37
N LEU A 52 7.56 -7.81 24.61
CA LEU A 52 6.70 -6.71 24.13
C LEU A 52 7.31 -5.32 24.34
N GLN A 53 7.84 -5.03 25.53
CA GLN A 53 8.44 -3.72 25.84
C GLN A 53 9.71 -3.45 25.00
N ALA A 54 10.56 -4.45 24.75
CA ALA A 54 11.77 -4.28 23.96
C ALA A 54 11.45 -3.98 22.48
N ILE A 55 10.42 -4.64 21.94
CA ILE A 55 9.89 -4.35 20.59
C ILE A 55 9.34 -2.91 20.54
N LEU A 56 8.48 -2.56 21.51
CA LEU A 56 7.86 -1.25 21.62
C LEU A 56 8.90 -0.11 21.75
N ASP A 57 9.87 -0.26 22.65
CA ASP A 57 10.92 0.74 22.89
C ASP A 57 11.82 0.96 21.67
N HIS A 58 12.00 -0.06 20.82
CA HIS A 58 12.84 0.01 19.63
C HIS A 58 12.07 0.61 18.44
N MET A 59 10.85 0.14 18.18
CA MET A 59 9.99 0.64 17.09
C MET A 59 9.54 2.09 17.33
N SER A 60 9.31 2.50 18.59
CA SER A 60 9.04 3.90 18.96
C SER A 60 10.23 4.84 18.72
N LYS A 61 11.40 4.30 18.33
CA LYS A 61 12.62 5.03 17.94
C LYS A 61 13.05 4.66 16.50
N GLU A 62 12.08 4.26 15.66
CA GLU A 62 12.25 3.85 14.25
C GLU A 62 13.24 2.69 14.03
N GLY A 63 13.54 1.94 15.10
CA GLY A 63 14.41 0.78 15.07
C GLY A 63 13.72 -0.43 14.43
N ARG A 64 14.45 -1.14 13.56
CA ARG A 64 13.98 -2.35 12.87
C ARG A 64 14.45 -3.62 13.57
N LEU A 65 13.74 -4.73 13.36
CA LEU A 65 14.21 -6.06 13.78
C LEU A 65 15.14 -6.66 12.70
N GLU A 66 15.86 -7.74 13.03
CA GLU A 66 16.38 -8.63 11.99
C GLU A 66 15.23 -9.35 11.26
N GLU A 67 15.44 -9.71 9.99
CA GLU A 67 14.33 -10.15 9.13
C GLU A 67 13.82 -11.55 9.50
N ASP A 68 14.70 -12.45 9.92
CA ASP A 68 14.34 -13.76 10.48
C ASP A 68 13.50 -13.60 11.77
N VAL A 69 13.83 -12.64 12.62
CA VAL A 69 13.08 -12.32 13.85
C VAL A 69 11.69 -11.78 13.52
N ALA A 70 11.60 -10.88 12.54
CA ALA A 70 10.32 -10.34 12.06
C ALA A 70 9.44 -11.44 11.42
N ILE A 71 10.03 -12.28 10.57
CA ILE A 71 9.38 -13.45 9.97
C ILE A 71 8.88 -14.41 11.06
N ARG A 72 9.71 -14.70 12.06
CA ARG A 72 9.38 -15.63 13.16
C ARG A 72 8.14 -15.16 13.92
N ILE A 73 8.04 -13.87 14.25
CA ILE A 73 6.86 -13.29 14.91
C ILE A 73 5.60 -13.50 14.05
N VAL A 74 5.66 -13.18 12.75
CA VAL A 74 4.50 -13.33 11.86
C VAL A 74 4.10 -14.80 11.70
N GLN A 75 5.06 -15.73 11.61
CA GLN A 75 4.81 -17.16 11.49
C GLN A 75 4.25 -17.78 12.79
N GLU A 76 4.77 -17.41 13.96
CA GLU A 76 4.24 -17.87 15.26
C GLU A 76 2.80 -17.38 15.47
N ALA A 77 2.49 -16.13 15.10
CA ALA A 77 1.12 -15.61 15.14
C ALA A 77 0.19 -16.32 14.12
N THR A 78 0.66 -16.59 12.90
CA THR A 78 -0.06 -17.37 11.87
C THR A 78 -0.47 -18.75 12.39
N VAL A 79 0.39 -19.43 13.15
CA VAL A 79 0.11 -20.74 13.77
C VAL A 79 -0.96 -20.67 14.87
N ILE A 80 -1.23 -19.48 15.43
CA ILE A 80 -2.34 -19.24 16.36
C ILE A 80 -3.62 -18.96 15.57
N PHE A 81 -3.61 -17.95 14.70
CA PHE A 81 -4.79 -17.54 13.90
C PHE A 81 -5.36 -18.69 13.07
N ARG A 82 -4.51 -19.54 12.47
CA ARG A 82 -4.94 -20.72 11.69
C ARG A 82 -5.74 -21.76 12.50
N LYS A 83 -5.68 -21.72 13.84
CA LYS A 83 -6.46 -22.60 14.73
C LYS A 83 -7.76 -21.95 15.22
N GLU A 84 -7.93 -20.65 15.05
CA GLU A 84 -9.15 -19.95 15.47
C GLU A 84 -10.28 -20.18 14.45
N PRO A 85 -11.55 -20.24 14.90
CA PRO A 85 -12.72 -20.34 14.02
C PRO A 85 -12.94 -19.06 13.19
N ASN A 86 -13.87 -19.10 12.23
CA ASN A 86 -14.25 -17.87 11.50
C ASN A 86 -15.04 -16.90 12.40
N VAL A 87 -15.86 -17.46 13.30
CA VAL A 87 -16.58 -16.75 14.36
C VAL A 87 -15.89 -17.04 15.70
N VAL A 88 -15.15 -16.08 16.24
CA VAL A 88 -14.49 -16.21 17.54
C VAL A 88 -15.44 -15.83 18.67
N GLU A 89 -15.81 -16.79 19.52
CA GLU A 89 -16.63 -16.51 20.71
C GLU A 89 -15.78 -15.88 21.82
N ILE A 90 -16.18 -14.68 22.29
CA ILE A 90 -15.46 -13.93 23.32
C ILE A 90 -16.38 -13.69 24.51
N THR A 91 -16.33 -14.60 25.49
CA THR A 91 -17.12 -14.53 26.72
C THR A 91 -16.36 -13.72 27.79
N ALA A 92 -16.94 -12.60 28.22
CA ALA A 92 -16.27 -11.59 29.05
C ALA A 92 -17.15 -11.10 30.23
N PRO A 93 -17.66 -12.00 31.11
CA PRO A 93 -18.65 -11.64 32.13
C PRO A 93 -18.09 -10.75 33.26
N THR A 94 -16.80 -10.87 33.57
CA THR A 94 -16.12 -10.15 34.66
C THR A 94 -14.89 -9.37 34.23
N SER A 95 -14.38 -9.61 33.02
CA SER A 95 -13.20 -8.96 32.45
C SER A 95 -13.61 -7.87 31.47
N THR A 96 -13.10 -6.65 31.63
CA THR A 96 -13.22 -5.57 30.63
C THR A 96 -12.67 -6.04 29.28
N ILE A 97 -13.37 -5.68 28.19
CA ILE A 97 -12.86 -5.78 26.82
C ILE A 97 -12.80 -4.40 26.17
N SER A 98 -11.73 -4.14 25.43
CA SER A 98 -11.60 -2.97 24.55
C SER A 98 -11.76 -3.42 23.09
N VAL A 99 -12.81 -2.95 22.42
CA VAL A 99 -13.05 -3.16 20.99
C VAL A 99 -12.52 -1.96 20.21
N CYS A 100 -11.72 -2.24 19.19
CA CYS A 100 -10.92 -1.27 18.44
C CYS A 100 -11.21 -1.42 16.94
N GLY A 101 -11.39 -0.30 16.24
CA GLY A 101 -11.53 -0.26 14.79
C GLY A 101 -10.19 -0.07 14.09
N ASP A 102 -10.26 0.45 12.86
CA ASP A 102 -9.16 0.65 11.92
C ASP A 102 -7.94 1.36 12.55
N VAL A 103 -6.74 0.93 12.17
CA VAL A 103 -5.44 1.43 12.69
C VAL A 103 -4.56 2.00 11.58
N HIS A 104 -4.65 1.50 10.34
CA HIS A 104 -4.02 2.05 9.13
C HIS A 104 -2.56 2.50 9.30
N GLY A 105 -1.71 1.64 9.86
CA GLY A 105 -0.28 1.92 10.02
C GLY A 105 0.07 3.14 10.88
N GLN A 106 -0.84 3.65 11.72
CA GLN A 106 -0.57 4.73 12.67
C GLN A 106 0.00 4.17 13.99
N PHE A 107 1.22 3.61 13.94
CA PHE A 107 1.85 2.91 15.08
C PHE A 107 1.89 3.74 16.37
N PHE A 108 2.23 5.03 16.29
CA PHE A 108 2.32 5.91 17.46
C PHE A 108 0.95 6.12 18.12
N ASP A 109 -0.14 6.07 17.34
CA ASP A 109 -1.51 6.08 17.85
C ASP A 109 -1.97 4.72 18.36
N LEU A 110 -1.44 3.62 17.82
CA LEU A 110 -1.63 2.28 18.38
C LEU A 110 -1.00 2.16 19.78
N VAL A 111 0.17 2.77 20.02
CA VAL A 111 0.73 2.89 21.38
C VAL A 111 -0.25 3.65 22.28
N LYS A 112 -0.82 4.77 21.80
CA LYS A 112 -1.80 5.55 22.56
C LYS A 112 -3.11 4.80 22.83
N LEU A 113 -3.54 3.98 21.88
CA LEU A 113 -4.69 3.09 21.99
C LEU A 113 -4.50 2.10 23.14
N PHE A 114 -3.31 1.52 23.30
CA PHE A 114 -3.01 0.64 24.44
C PHE A 114 -2.97 1.38 25.79
N GLU A 115 -2.48 2.63 25.85
CA GLU A 115 -2.57 3.46 27.07
C GLU A 115 -4.03 3.76 27.47
N VAL A 116 -4.86 4.17 26.49
CA VAL A 116 -6.25 4.59 26.69
C VAL A 116 -7.18 3.40 26.91
N GLY A 117 -6.85 2.26 26.31
CA GLY A 117 -7.49 0.98 26.55
C GLY A 117 -7.13 0.42 27.92
N GLY A 118 -5.84 0.31 28.26
CA GLY A 118 -5.33 -0.36 29.46
C GLY A 118 -4.57 -1.64 29.14
N ASN A 119 -3.79 -2.15 30.10
CA ASN A 119 -2.81 -3.22 29.88
C ASN A 119 -3.43 -4.55 29.37
N PRO A 120 -2.98 -5.12 28.22
CA PRO A 120 -3.34 -6.47 27.76
C PRO A 120 -3.13 -7.63 28.75
N ASP A 121 -2.28 -7.46 29.77
CA ASP A 121 -2.15 -8.42 30.89
C ASP A 121 -3.46 -8.58 31.68
N THR A 122 -4.23 -7.51 31.84
CA THR A 122 -5.36 -7.44 32.80
C THR A 122 -6.73 -7.30 32.15
N GLN A 123 -6.80 -7.00 30.85
CA GLN A 123 -8.05 -6.85 30.11
C GLN A 123 -7.96 -7.36 28.67
N ARG A 124 -9.13 -7.67 28.08
CA ARG A 124 -9.24 -8.24 26.73
C ARG A 124 -9.19 -7.17 25.65
N TYR A 125 -8.76 -7.56 24.45
CA TYR A 125 -8.75 -6.72 23.26
C TYR A 125 -9.39 -7.45 22.08
N LEU A 126 -10.18 -6.71 21.28
CA LEU A 126 -10.69 -7.15 19.99
C LEU A 126 -10.44 -6.05 18.97
N PHE A 127 -9.56 -6.29 18.02
CA PHE A 127 -9.37 -5.42 16.86
C PHE A 127 -10.21 -5.93 15.68
N LEU A 128 -10.88 -5.02 14.98
CA LEU A 128 -11.87 -5.36 13.95
C LEU A 128 -11.28 -5.50 12.54
N GLY A 129 -10.09 -4.93 12.27
CA GLY A 129 -9.43 -5.03 10.97
C GLY A 129 -8.57 -3.79 10.66
N ASP A 130 -8.07 -3.73 9.42
CA ASP A 130 -7.36 -2.62 8.80
C ASP A 130 -6.17 -2.12 9.64
N TYR A 131 -5.20 -3.00 9.82
CA TYR A 131 -3.92 -2.74 10.49
C TYR A 131 -2.95 -1.98 9.59
N VAL A 132 -3.09 -2.15 8.27
CA VAL A 132 -2.11 -1.76 7.25
C VAL A 132 -2.59 -0.70 6.28
N ASP A 133 -1.68 -0.33 5.37
CA ASP A 133 -1.78 0.74 4.38
C ASP A 133 -2.01 2.13 4.98
N ARG A 134 -2.01 3.13 4.08
CA ARG A 134 -2.39 4.54 4.29
C ARG A 134 -1.39 5.31 5.16
N GLY A 135 -1.12 4.86 6.38
CA GLY A 135 0.04 5.27 7.19
C GLY A 135 1.35 4.63 6.70
N TYR A 136 2.45 5.00 7.36
CA TYR A 136 3.82 4.58 7.02
C TYR A 136 4.53 3.75 8.12
N PHE A 137 3.77 3.26 9.10
CA PHE A 137 4.25 2.36 10.16
C PHE A 137 3.39 1.09 10.29
N ALA A 138 2.89 0.60 9.15
CA ALA A 138 2.04 -0.60 9.08
C ALA A 138 2.80 -1.88 9.45
N VAL A 139 4.10 -1.96 9.15
CA VAL A 139 4.94 -3.11 9.54
C VAL A 139 5.15 -3.15 11.05
N GLU A 140 5.35 -2.01 11.71
CA GLU A 140 5.45 -1.90 13.16
C GLU A 140 4.11 -2.24 13.85
N CYS A 141 2.98 -1.79 13.30
CA CYS A 141 1.64 -2.23 13.74
C CYS A 141 1.49 -3.76 13.65
N VAL A 142 1.79 -4.36 12.49
CA VAL A 142 1.66 -5.80 12.25
C VAL A 142 2.56 -6.61 13.19
N LEU A 143 3.84 -6.24 13.31
CA LEU A 143 4.79 -6.96 14.16
C LEU A 143 4.45 -6.84 15.65
N TYR A 144 4.04 -5.66 16.12
CA TYR A 144 3.67 -5.46 17.51
C TYR A 144 2.36 -6.19 17.86
N LEU A 145 1.34 -6.15 17.00
CA LEU A 145 0.09 -6.87 17.21
C LEU A 145 0.25 -8.40 17.10
N ALA A 146 1.11 -8.89 16.20
CA ALA A 146 1.46 -10.31 16.14
C ALA A 146 2.21 -10.77 17.41
N ALA A 147 3.19 -9.99 17.89
CA ALA A 147 3.88 -10.25 19.15
C ALA A 147 2.91 -10.25 20.36
N GLN A 148 1.97 -9.29 20.39
CA GLN A 148 0.89 -9.23 21.38
C GLN A 148 -0.01 -10.48 21.30
N LYS A 149 -0.39 -10.98 20.11
CA LYS A 149 -1.18 -12.21 19.97
C LYS A 149 -0.44 -13.46 20.45
N ILE A 150 0.87 -13.56 20.22
CA ILE A 150 1.72 -14.65 20.75
C ILE A 150 1.78 -14.58 22.29
N HIS A 151 1.82 -13.37 22.86
CA HIS A 151 1.85 -13.21 24.30
C HIS A 151 0.48 -13.48 24.95
N HIS A 152 -0.62 -13.03 24.32
CA HIS A 152 -1.99 -13.00 24.83
C HIS A 152 -3.01 -13.79 23.96
N PRO A 153 -2.76 -15.06 23.58
CA PRO A 153 -3.54 -15.76 22.56
C PRO A 153 -5.03 -15.90 22.89
N ASN A 154 -5.38 -15.95 24.19
CA ASN A 154 -6.74 -16.16 24.70
C ASN A 154 -7.37 -14.90 25.32
N THR A 155 -6.75 -13.72 25.13
CA THR A 155 -7.29 -12.42 25.62
C THR A 155 -7.19 -11.29 24.59
N LEU A 156 -6.29 -11.38 23.61
CA LEU A 156 -6.22 -10.47 22.47
C LEU A 156 -6.66 -11.19 21.18
N TYR A 157 -7.58 -10.56 20.46
CA TYR A 157 -8.19 -11.08 19.23
C TYR A 157 -8.09 -10.04 18.12
N MET A 158 -7.90 -10.52 16.90
CA MET A 158 -7.74 -9.71 15.69
C MET A 158 -8.61 -10.34 14.60
N LEU A 159 -9.50 -9.55 14.01
CA LEU A 159 -10.24 -9.94 12.82
C LEU A 159 -9.53 -9.44 11.56
N ARG A 160 -9.93 -9.98 10.40
CA ARG A 160 -9.50 -9.52 9.08
C ARG A 160 -10.32 -8.28 8.69
N GLY A 161 -9.65 -7.20 8.31
CA GLY A 161 -10.25 -6.08 7.58
C GLY A 161 -10.17 -6.27 6.07
N ASN A 162 -10.54 -5.25 5.31
CA ASN A 162 -10.41 -5.29 3.84
C ASN A 162 -8.98 -5.03 3.38
N HIS A 163 -8.17 -4.29 4.14
CA HIS A 163 -6.76 -4.03 3.82
C HIS A 163 -5.85 -5.24 4.08
N GLU A 164 -6.27 -6.25 4.84
CA GLU A 164 -5.53 -7.49 5.02
C GLU A 164 -5.65 -8.44 3.80
N CYS A 165 -5.30 -7.94 2.61
CA CYS A 165 -5.27 -8.67 1.34
C CYS A 165 -4.20 -8.15 0.38
N ARG A 166 -3.83 -8.97 -0.62
CA ARG A 166 -2.80 -8.63 -1.63
C ARG A 166 -3.28 -7.50 -2.53
N HIS A 167 -4.52 -7.57 -2.99
CA HIS A 167 -5.11 -6.61 -3.95
C HIS A 167 -5.06 -5.16 -3.46
N LEU A 168 -5.23 -4.92 -2.17
CA LEU A 168 -5.10 -3.58 -1.59
C LEU A 168 -3.65 -3.23 -1.27
N THR A 169 -2.90 -4.12 -0.62
CA THR A 169 -1.53 -3.82 -0.17
C THR A 169 -0.50 -3.70 -1.30
N GLU A 170 -0.76 -4.28 -2.47
CA GLU A 170 -0.01 -4.05 -3.72
C GLU A 170 -0.30 -2.70 -4.38
N HIS A 171 -1.51 -2.17 -4.16
CA HIS A 171 -2.03 -0.95 -4.80
C HIS A 171 -1.83 0.30 -3.93
N PHE A 172 -1.83 0.12 -2.60
CA PHE A 172 -1.51 1.12 -1.59
C PHE A 172 -0.02 1.07 -1.21
N THR A 173 0.30 1.03 0.09
CA THR A 173 1.63 1.38 0.62
C THR A 173 2.30 0.25 1.37
N PHE A 174 1.57 -0.73 1.91
CA PHE A 174 2.15 -1.78 2.78
C PHE A 174 3.17 -2.67 2.06
N ARG A 175 2.95 -3.00 0.78
CA ARG A 175 3.97 -3.74 0.01
C ARG A 175 5.24 -2.90 -0.18
N ALA A 176 5.11 -1.63 -0.55
CA ALA A 176 6.26 -0.71 -0.67
C ALA A 176 6.98 -0.51 0.68
N GLU A 177 6.23 -0.47 1.78
CA GLU A 177 6.77 -0.43 3.14
C GLU A 177 7.60 -1.68 3.45
N CYS A 178 7.07 -2.87 3.16
CA CYS A 178 7.78 -4.14 3.35
C CYS A 178 9.09 -4.18 2.55
N LEU A 179 9.09 -3.74 1.28
CA LEU A 179 10.32 -3.68 0.47
C LEU A 179 11.32 -2.62 0.96
N CYS A 180 10.87 -1.52 1.58
CA CYS A 180 11.75 -0.49 2.15
C CYS A 180 12.31 -0.89 3.52
N LYS A 181 11.52 -1.60 4.34
CA LYS A 181 11.86 -1.96 5.72
C LYS A 181 12.59 -3.31 5.82
N PHE A 182 12.13 -4.30 5.05
CA PHE A 182 12.57 -5.70 5.06
C PHE A 182 12.75 -6.22 3.61
N SER A 183 11.81 -7.03 3.10
CA SER A 183 11.90 -7.65 1.78
C SER A 183 10.53 -8.03 1.20
N GLU A 184 10.53 -8.46 -0.06
CA GLU A 184 9.41 -9.15 -0.73
C GLU A 184 9.00 -10.45 0.00
N ASN A 185 9.95 -11.17 0.58
CA ASN A 185 9.68 -12.41 1.30
C ASN A 185 8.89 -12.15 2.59
N PHE A 186 9.27 -11.10 3.33
CA PHE A 186 8.50 -10.64 4.49
C PHE A 186 7.07 -10.20 4.12
N PHE A 187 6.88 -9.49 3.00
CA PHE A 187 5.55 -9.15 2.49
C PHE A 187 4.67 -10.40 2.28
N ASN A 188 5.19 -11.40 1.56
CA ASN A 188 4.44 -12.64 1.28
C ASN A 188 4.07 -13.40 2.56
N ILE A 189 4.96 -13.43 3.56
CA ILE A 189 4.72 -14.06 4.85
C ILE A 189 3.63 -13.32 5.66
N CYS A 190 3.55 -11.99 5.55
CA CYS A 190 2.41 -11.22 6.08
C CYS A 190 1.10 -11.57 5.37
N MET A 191 1.10 -11.78 4.05
CA MET A 191 -0.10 -12.21 3.30
C MET A 191 -0.59 -13.61 3.73
N GLU A 192 0.33 -14.54 3.99
CA GLU A 192 -0.02 -15.87 4.57
C GLU A 192 -0.64 -15.76 5.97
N MET A 193 -0.20 -14.80 6.80
CA MET A 193 -0.83 -14.53 8.09
C MET A 193 -2.23 -13.94 7.91
N PHE A 194 -2.39 -12.97 7.00
CA PHE A 194 -3.66 -12.30 6.75
C PHE A 194 -4.75 -13.24 6.25
N ASP A 195 -4.40 -14.23 5.42
CA ASP A 195 -5.33 -15.30 5.02
C ASP A 195 -5.81 -16.17 6.20
N THR A 196 -5.12 -16.17 7.35
CA THR A 196 -5.54 -16.94 8.53
C THR A 196 -6.39 -16.18 9.54
N LEU A 197 -6.50 -14.85 9.43
CA LEU A 197 -7.25 -14.01 10.37
C LEU A 197 -8.76 -14.38 10.39
N PRO A 198 -9.39 -14.54 11.57
CA PRO A 198 -10.84 -14.71 11.72
C PRO A 198 -11.66 -13.56 11.10
N LEU A 199 -12.94 -13.81 10.81
CA LEU A 199 -13.81 -12.87 10.08
C LEU A 199 -14.77 -12.10 10.99
N VAL A 200 -15.20 -12.75 12.08
CA VAL A 200 -16.22 -12.25 13.00
C VAL A 200 -15.83 -12.63 14.42
N ALA A 201 -16.20 -11.81 15.40
CA ALA A 201 -16.26 -12.23 16.80
C ALA A 201 -17.70 -12.13 17.34
N LEU A 202 -18.12 -13.13 18.10
CA LEU A 202 -19.35 -13.09 18.89
C LEU A 202 -18.99 -12.65 20.30
N LEU A 203 -19.12 -11.35 20.59
CA LEU A 203 -18.81 -10.82 21.92
C LEU A 203 -20.00 -11.04 22.86
N ASN A 204 -19.73 -11.75 23.96
CA ASN A 204 -20.61 -12.04 25.09
C ASN A 204 -21.97 -12.67 24.72
N GLY A 205 -22.07 -13.32 23.55
CA GLY A 205 -23.34 -13.83 23.01
C GLY A 205 -24.34 -12.74 22.60
N GLN A 206 -23.92 -11.47 22.55
CA GLN A 206 -24.80 -10.31 22.38
C GLN A 206 -24.45 -9.45 21.16
N PHE A 207 -23.18 -9.38 20.76
CA PHE A 207 -22.71 -8.47 19.73
C PHE A 207 -22.06 -9.22 18.56
N PHE A 208 -22.50 -8.91 17.34
CA PHE A 208 -21.84 -9.35 16.11
C PHE A 208 -20.73 -8.34 15.78
N CYS A 209 -19.49 -8.69 16.07
CA CYS A 209 -18.32 -7.86 15.80
C CYS A 209 -17.68 -8.27 14.47
N VAL A 210 -17.51 -7.33 13.55
CA VAL A 210 -17.07 -7.56 12.16
C VAL A 210 -16.35 -6.30 11.64
N HIS A 211 -15.61 -6.39 10.53
CA HIS A 211 -15.03 -5.18 9.90
C HIS A 211 -16.06 -4.40 9.08
N GLY A 212 -16.55 -5.04 8.01
CA GLY A 212 -17.58 -4.58 7.11
C GLY A 212 -18.94 -4.54 7.80
N GLY A 213 -19.78 -5.53 7.56
CA GLY A 213 -21.10 -5.62 8.15
C GLY A 213 -21.80 -6.93 7.85
N ILE A 214 -23.07 -6.86 7.43
CA ILE A 214 -23.86 -8.03 7.06
C ILE A 214 -23.89 -8.23 5.53
N SER A 215 -24.19 -9.45 5.10
CA SER A 215 -24.27 -9.89 3.69
C SER A 215 -25.65 -10.47 3.39
N PRO A 216 -26.19 -10.34 2.17
CA PRO A 216 -27.39 -11.09 1.76
C PRO A 216 -27.20 -12.62 1.84
N GLU A 217 -25.97 -13.12 1.73
CA GLU A 217 -25.63 -14.55 1.80
C GLU A 217 -25.33 -15.04 3.23
N VAL A 218 -25.16 -14.13 4.21
CA VAL A 218 -24.92 -14.48 5.62
C VAL A 218 -26.18 -14.22 6.44
N GLN A 219 -27.02 -15.25 6.58
CA GLN A 219 -28.25 -15.17 7.36
C GLN A 219 -28.02 -15.51 8.85
N THR A 220 -27.06 -16.38 9.13
CA THR A 220 -26.74 -16.86 10.49
C THR A 220 -25.24 -16.90 10.78
N LEU A 221 -24.89 -16.93 12.06
CA LEU A 221 -23.50 -17.22 12.50
C LEU A 221 -22.94 -18.52 11.89
N SER A 222 -23.80 -19.53 11.73
CA SER A 222 -23.46 -20.80 11.09
C SER A 222 -23.10 -20.67 9.61
N ASP A 223 -23.49 -19.59 8.93
CA ASP A 223 -23.12 -19.34 7.54
C ASP A 223 -21.71 -18.73 7.45
N VAL A 224 -21.34 -17.84 8.37
CA VAL A 224 -19.96 -17.34 8.51
C VAL A 224 -18.97 -18.50 8.72
N GLN A 225 -19.35 -19.48 9.54
CA GLN A 225 -18.52 -20.64 9.85
C GLN A 225 -18.33 -21.63 8.67
N LYS A 226 -19.09 -21.49 7.57
CA LYS A 226 -18.91 -22.27 6.33
C LYS A 226 -17.95 -21.63 5.33
N ILE A 227 -17.57 -20.37 5.53
CA ILE A 227 -16.72 -19.61 4.59
C ILE A 227 -15.30 -20.18 4.59
N ASP A 228 -14.77 -20.53 3.42
CA ASP A 228 -13.32 -20.69 3.27
C ASP A 228 -12.65 -19.31 3.29
N ARG A 229 -11.98 -19.03 4.42
CA ARG A 229 -11.26 -17.78 4.66
C ARG A 229 -9.78 -17.82 4.28
N PHE A 230 -9.22 -19.01 4.06
CA PHE A 230 -7.77 -19.25 3.92
C PHE A 230 -7.24 -18.91 2.52
N ARG A 231 -7.62 -17.72 2.04
CA ARG A 231 -7.44 -17.25 0.67
C ARG A 231 -7.60 -15.74 0.57
N GLU A 232 -7.15 -15.18 -0.54
CA GLU A 232 -7.45 -13.81 -0.94
C GLU A 232 -8.98 -13.55 -0.98
N PRO A 233 -9.49 -12.43 -0.45
CA PRO A 233 -10.91 -12.10 -0.52
C PRO A 233 -11.40 -11.99 -1.97
N PRO A 234 -12.51 -12.64 -2.35
CA PRO A 234 -13.10 -12.50 -3.67
C PRO A 234 -13.70 -11.11 -3.88
N ALA A 235 -13.89 -10.70 -5.14
CA ALA A 235 -14.55 -9.43 -5.47
C ALA A 235 -16.08 -9.39 -5.16
N HIS A 236 -16.67 -10.52 -4.77
CA HIS A 236 -18.10 -10.66 -4.44
C HIS A 236 -18.35 -11.88 -3.54
N GLY A 237 -19.54 -11.97 -2.95
CA GLY A 237 -19.95 -13.05 -2.05
C GLY A 237 -19.61 -12.78 -0.58
N PRO A 238 -19.91 -13.71 0.34
CA PRO A 238 -20.00 -13.42 1.77
C PRO A 238 -18.65 -13.01 2.39
N LEU A 239 -17.52 -13.52 1.90
CA LEU A 239 -16.19 -13.08 2.34
C LEU A 239 -15.84 -11.65 1.86
N CYS A 240 -16.37 -11.21 0.71
CA CYS A 240 -16.26 -9.80 0.33
C CYS A 240 -17.13 -8.95 1.25
N ASP A 241 -18.39 -9.35 1.46
CA ASP A 241 -19.38 -8.53 2.14
C ASP A 241 -19.09 -8.32 3.63
N LEU A 242 -18.59 -9.34 4.34
CA LEU A 242 -18.16 -9.20 5.73
C LEU A 242 -17.00 -8.20 5.89
N LEU A 243 -16.27 -7.88 4.81
CA LEU A 243 -15.15 -6.94 4.83
C LEU A 243 -15.49 -5.57 4.21
N TRP A 244 -16.42 -5.50 3.26
CA TRP A 244 -16.68 -4.33 2.41
C TRP A 244 -18.10 -3.74 2.48
N SER A 245 -19.04 -4.36 3.19
CA SER A 245 -20.40 -3.82 3.28
C SER A 245 -20.47 -2.61 4.23
N ASP A 246 -21.33 -1.64 3.92
CA ASP A 246 -21.52 -0.41 4.70
C ASP A 246 -23.00 -0.22 5.07
N PRO A 247 -23.33 0.50 6.14
CA PRO A 247 -24.69 0.97 6.33
C PRO A 247 -25.07 1.99 5.24
N ASN A 248 -26.34 1.97 4.83
CA ASN A 248 -26.89 2.98 3.92
C ASN A 248 -26.68 4.41 4.46
N SER A 249 -26.45 5.38 3.59
CA SER A 249 -26.30 6.80 3.97
C SER A 249 -27.51 7.36 4.74
N GLU A 250 -28.71 6.82 4.50
CA GLU A 250 -29.95 7.18 5.20
C GLU A 250 -30.35 6.15 6.28
N PHE A 251 -29.40 5.35 6.80
CA PHE A 251 -29.67 4.22 7.73
C PHE A 251 -30.64 4.57 8.87
N GLY A 252 -31.75 3.85 8.92
CA GLY A 252 -32.85 4.07 9.87
C GLY A 252 -33.93 5.04 9.39
N ASN A 253 -33.74 5.74 8.27
CA ASN A 253 -34.69 6.67 7.66
C ASN A 253 -34.80 6.41 6.13
N GLU A 254 -34.59 5.17 5.71
CA GLU A 254 -34.57 4.76 4.31
C GLU A 254 -35.94 4.96 3.64
N LYS A 255 -35.93 5.30 2.34
CA LYS A 255 -37.15 5.52 1.55
C LYS A 255 -37.67 4.27 0.85
N THR A 256 -36.88 3.21 0.78
CA THR A 256 -37.26 1.91 0.22
C THR A 256 -37.12 0.82 1.29
N ASN A 257 -37.82 -0.29 1.10
CA ASN A 257 -37.77 -1.44 2.00
C ASN A 257 -36.68 -2.46 1.61
N ASP A 258 -35.73 -2.07 0.75
CA ASP A 258 -34.65 -2.94 0.28
C ASP A 258 -33.70 -3.25 1.44
N PHE A 259 -33.39 -4.53 1.64
CA PHE A 259 -32.46 -4.94 2.70
C PHE A 259 -31.00 -4.64 2.32
N PHE A 260 -30.69 -4.79 1.03
CA PHE A 260 -29.36 -4.61 0.45
C PHE A 260 -29.46 -3.88 -0.89
N VAL A 261 -28.63 -2.86 -1.08
CA VAL A 261 -28.49 -2.07 -2.32
C VAL A 261 -27.00 -2.10 -2.70
N HIS A 262 -26.62 -2.08 -3.98
CA HIS A 262 -25.18 -2.11 -4.34
C HIS A 262 -24.40 -0.91 -3.76
N ASN A 263 -23.24 -1.17 -3.14
CA ASN A 263 -22.40 -0.12 -2.55
C ASN A 263 -21.60 0.63 -3.64
N ALA A 264 -22.25 1.66 -4.20
CA ALA A 264 -21.65 2.47 -5.26
C ALA A 264 -20.36 3.20 -4.86
N THR A 265 -20.11 3.42 -3.56
CA THR A 265 -18.86 4.04 -3.08
C THR A 265 -17.71 3.03 -3.04
N ARG A 266 -17.90 1.87 -2.38
CA ARG A 266 -16.88 0.80 -2.36
C ARG A 266 -16.69 0.14 -3.72
N GLY A 267 -17.69 0.15 -4.59
CA GLY A 267 -17.62 -0.40 -5.96
C GLY A 267 -17.76 -1.92 -6.05
N CYS A 268 -17.85 -2.58 -4.90
CA CYS A 268 -18.13 -3.98 -4.66
C CYS A 268 -19.16 -4.06 -3.52
N SER A 269 -19.68 -5.25 -3.18
CA SER A 269 -20.57 -5.43 -2.03
C SER A 269 -21.81 -4.51 -2.00
N TYR A 270 -22.38 -4.31 -0.81
CA TYR A 270 -23.72 -3.76 -0.57
C TYR A 270 -23.75 -2.70 0.55
N TYR A 271 -24.61 -1.71 0.35
CA TYR A 271 -25.22 -0.94 1.42
C TYR A 271 -26.32 -1.78 2.09
N PHE A 272 -26.20 -2.06 3.38
CA PHE A 272 -27.24 -2.70 4.17
C PHE A 272 -28.10 -1.66 4.91
N THR A 273 -29.38 -1.96 5.12
CA THR A 273 -30.34 -1.04 5.72
C THR A 273 -30.72 -1.44 7.15
N TYR A 274 -31.32 -0.53 7.90
CA TYR A 274 -31.80 -0.74 9.26
C TYR A 274 -32.80 -1.91 9.37
N PRO A 275 -33.77 -2.11 8.45
CA PRO A 275 -34.57 -3.33 8.38
C PRO A 275 -33.73 -4.60 8.31
N ALA A 276 -32.69 -4.65 7.46
CA ALA A 276 -31.82 -5.82 7.31
C ALA A 276 -31.03 -6.13 8.60
N VAL A 277 -30.50 -5.09 9.28
CA VAL A 277 -29.80 -5.27 10.55
C VAL A 277 -30.77 -5.75 11.64
N CYS A 278 -31.96 -5.14 11.76
CA CYS A 278 -32.95 -5.58 12.75
C CYS A 278 -33.41 -7.02 12.52
N ASP A 279 -33.63 -7.42 11.25
CA ASP A 279 -33.97 -8.79 10.87
C ASP A 279 -32.85 -9.78 11.19
N PHE A 280 -31.60 -9.48 10.85
CA PHE A 280 -30.43 -10.30 11.18
C PHE A 280 -30.23 -10.45 12.71
N LEU A 281 -30.36 -9.36 13.46
CA LEU A 281 -30.25 -9.36 14.93
C LEU A 281 -31.35 -10.22 15.56
N ASN A 282 -32.61 -10.05 15.13
CA ASN A 282 -33.74 -10.84 15.62
C ASN A 282 -33.56 -12.34 15.29
N ARG A 283 -33.10 -12.68 14.07
CA ARG A 283 -32.85 -14.06 13.62
C ARG A 283 -31.76 -14.76 14.43
N ASN A 284 -30.74 -14.04 14.86
CA ASN A 284 -29.59 -14.58 15.59
C ASN A 284 -29.68 -14.36 17.13
N ASN A 285 -30.76 -13.76 17.62
CA ASN A 285 -30.95 -13.37 19.02
C ASN A 285 -29.81 -12.47 19.57
N LEU A 286 -29.41 -11.47 18.76
CA LEU A 286 -28.32 -10.53 19.09
C LEU A 286 -28.84 -9.12 19.38
N LEU A 287 -28.06 -8.35 20.13
CA LEU A 287 -28.40 -7.01 20.59
C LEU A 287 -27.99 -5.91 19.59
N SER A 288 -26.82 -6.04 18.96
CA SER A 288 -26.26 -5.03 18.04
C SER A 288 -25.13 -5.58 17.17
N VAL A 289 -24.88 -4.93 16.03
CA VAL A 289 -23.67 -5.10 15.21
C VAL A 289 -22.63 -4.04 15.60
N ILE A 290 -21.39 -4.46 15.85
CA ILE A 290 -20.25 -3.56 16.09
C ILE A 290 -19.28 -3.68 14.91
N ARG A 291 -18.95 -2.57 14.27
CA ARG A 291 -18.17 -2.51 13.03
C ARG A 291 -17.07 -1.45 13.02
N ALA A 292 -16.24 -1.45 11.97
CA ALA A 292 -15.22 -0.44 11.73
C ALA A 292 -15.31 0.14 10.29
N HIS A 293 -14.23 0.16 9.49
CA HIS A 293 -14.16 0.45 8.04
C HIS A 293 -14.61 1.83 7.53
N GLU A 294 -15.39 2.59 8.31
CA GLU A 294 -15.80 3.95 8.00
C GLU A 294 -15.23 4.95 9.01
N VAL A 295 -14.30 5.78 8.55
CA VAL A 295 -13.82 6.98 9.27
C VAL A 295 -14.97 7.85 9.79
N GLN A 296 -14.92 8.17 11.09
CA GLN A 296 -15.88 9.00 11.84
C GLN A 296 -15.16 10.18 12.53
N ASP A 297 -15.74 11.37 12.47
CA ASP A 297 -15.20 12.62 13.04
C ASP A 297 -14.91 12.53 14.56
N MET A 298 -15.77 11.80 15.27
CA MET A 298 -15.66 11.53 16.71
C MET A 298 -15.06 10.17 17.03
N GLY A 299 -14.52 9.44 16.06
CA GLY A 299 -13.95 8.09 16.25
C GLY A 299 -15.00 7.00 16.50
N TYR A 300 -16.28 7.34 16.55
CA TYR A 300 -17.38 6.38 16.64
C TYR A 300 -18.67 6.98 16.06
N LYS A 301 -19.66 6.12 15.81
CA LYS A 301 -21.03 6.51 15.49
C LYS A 301 -22.01 5.46 15.99
N MET A 302 -22.96 5.89 16.84
CA MET A 302 -24.13 5.10 17.20
C MET A 302 -25.22 5.33 16.14
N TYR A 303 -25.79 4.26 15.61
CA TYR A 303 -26.89 4.32 14.64
C TYR A 303 -28.24 4.10 15.35
N LYS A 304 -29.35 4.17 14.60
CA LYS A 304 -30.71 4.06 15.12
C LYS A 304 -30.91 2.82 16.01
N GLU A 305 -31.60 3.02 17.13
CA GLU A 305 -31.94 1.96 18.08
C GLU A 305 -32.88 0.90 17.48
N ASN A 306 -32.66 -0.36 17.81
CA ASN A 306 -33.62 -1.42 17.54
C ASN A 306 -34.84 -1.23 18.48
N LYS A 307 -36.03 -1.08 17.88
CA LYS A 307 -37.30 -0.84 18.61
C LYS A 307 -37.60 -1.90 19.68
N SER A 308 -37.13 -3.13 19.49
CA SER A 308 -37.36 -4.25 20.40
C SER A 308 -36.51 -4.21 21.67
N THR A 309 -35.36 -3.50 21.64
CA THR A 309 -34.36 -3.53 22.72
C THR A 309 -34.03 -2.15 23.30
N GLY A 310 -34.36 -1.06 22.61
CA GLY A 310 -33.96 0.29 23.01
C GLY A 310 -32.44 0.53 22.92
N PHE A 311 -31.73 -0.29 22.14
CA PHE A 311 -30.28 -0.26 22.01
C PHE A 311 -29.86 0.00 20.55
N PRO A 312 -28.80 0.78 20.26
CA PRO A 312 -28.30 1.03 18.90
C PRO A 312 -28.14 -0.26 18.09
N ALA A 313 -28.85 -0.38 16.96
CA ALA A 313 -28.82 -1.61 16.15
C ALA A 313 -27.45 -1.84 15.47
N LEU A 314 -26.71 -0.75 15.25
CA LEU A 314 -25.38 -0.74 14.65
C LEU A 314 -24.50 0.30 15.35
N ILE A 315 -23.22 -0.01 15.52
CA ILE A 315 -22.18 0.85 16.08
C ILE A 315 -20.96 0.80 15.17
N THR A 316 -20.47 1.95 14.70
CA THR A 316 -19.13 2.05 14.08
C THR A 316 -18.14 2.57 15.11
N VAL A 317 -16.95 1.97 15.15
CA VAL A 317 -15.77 2.39 15.94
C VAL A 317 -14.60 2.57 14.97
N PHE A 318 -13.84 3.65 15.11
CA PHE A 318 -12.72 3.99 14.24
C PHE A 318 -11.55 4.47 15.10
N SER A 319 -10.39 3.82 15.00
CA SER A 319 -9.32 3.94 15.99
C SER A 319 -8.06 4.66 15.50
N ALA A 320 -8.05 5.14 14.24
CA ALA A 320 -7.02 6.02 13.67
C ALA A 320 -7.38 7.51 13.85
N PRO A 321 -6.72 8.28 14.73
CA PRO A 321 -7.01 9.71 14.92
C PRO A 321 -6.28 10.57 13.88
N ASN A 322 -6.81 11.74 13.55
CA ASN A 322 -6.29 12.61 12.47
C ASN A 322 -5.88 11.82 11.21
N TYR A 323 -6.76 10.96 10.73
CA TYR A 323 -6.49 10.03 9.63
C TYR A 323 -5.90 10.75 8.40
N LEU A 324 -4.90 10.12 7.77
CA LEU A 324 -4.10 10.68 6.66
C LEU A 324 -3.48 12.06 6.95
N ASP A 325 -3.23 12.38 8.22
CA ASP A 325 -2.79 13.70 8.74
C ASP A 325 -3.75 14.89 8.49
N VAL A 326 -4.82 14.70 7.72
CA VAL A 326 -5.68 15.80 7.22
C VAL A 326 -7.14 15.73 7.67
N TYR A 327 -7.63 14.57 8.15
CA TYR A 327 -9.05 14.45 8.54
C TYR A 327 -9.40 15.19 9.83
N GLN A 328 -8.42 15.41 10.73
CA GLN A 328 -8.56 16.07 12.04
C GLN A 328 -9.60 15.43 12.99
N ASN A 329 -10.00 14.19 12.70
CA ASN A 329 -10.92 13.41 13.53
C ASN A 329 -10.29 12.95 14.84
N LYS A 330 -11.13 12.64 15.82
CA LYS A 330 -10.74 11.81 16.97
C LYS A 330 -10.74 10.33 16.58
N ALA A 331 -9.97 9.54 17.31
CA ALA A 331 -10.18 8.10 17.40
C ALA A 331 -11.05 7.76 18.61
N ALA A 332 -11.61 6.55 18.62
CA ALA A 332 -12.18 5.97 19.83
C ALA A 332 -11.94 4.47 19.93
N ILE A 333 -12.13 3.95 21.14
CA ILE A 333 -12.34 2.53 21.44
C ILE A 333 -13.63 2.36 22.24
N LEU A 334 -14.25 1.19 22.10
CA LEU A 334 -15.46 0.80 22.81
C LEU A 334 -15.05 -0.16 23.94
N LYS A 335 -15.12 0.30 25.20
CA LYS A 335 -14.91 -0.52 26.38
C LYS A 335 -16.23 -1.12 26.84
N TYR A 336 -16.31 -2.44 26.94
CA TYR A 336 -17.46 -3.15 27.51
C TYR A 336 -17.06 -3.86 28.81
N GLU A 337 -17.83 -3.63 29.86
CA GLU A 337 -17.54 -4.09 31.22
C GLU A 337 -18.83 -4.22 32.03
N GLN A 338 -19.08 -5.39 32.64
CA GLN A 338 -20.24 -5.64 33.52
C GLN A 338 -21.59 -5.21 32.89
N GLY A 339 -21.80 -5.50 31.61
CA GLY A 339 -23.01 -5.13 30.85
C GLY A 339 -23.09 -3.65 30.44
N LYS A 340 -22.13 -2.81 30.82
CA LYS A 340 -22.06 -1.39 30.46
C LYS A 340 -21.11 -1.18 29.30
N MET A 341 -21.49 -0.30 28.38
CA MET A 341 -20.68 0.12 27.25
C MET A 341 -20.21 1.57 27.47
N ASN A 342 -18.92 1.82 27.29
CA ASN A 342 -18.28 3.12 27.50
C ASN A 342 -17.34 3.42 26.33
N ILE A 343 -17.37 4.65 25.81
CA ILE A 343 -16.54 5.03 24.67
C ILE A 343 -15.39 5.91 25.17
N ARG A 344 -14.15 5.53 24.87
CA ARG A 344 -12.96 6.31 25.19
C ARG A 344 -12.40 6.90 23.91
N GLN A 345 -12.54 8.22 23.77
CA GLN A 345 -11.97 8.98 22.66
C GLN A 345 -10.51 9.34 22.95
N PHE A 346 -9.69 9.43 21.90
CA PHE A 346 -8.33 9.98 21.96
C PHE A 346 -7.98 10.82 20.71
N LYS A 347 -6.85 11.52 20.79
CA LYS A 347 -6.27 12.35 19.72
C LYS A 347 -4.99 11.71 19.21
N ASN A 348 -4.56 12.15 18.03
CA ASN A 348 -3.31 11.70 17.43
C ASN A 348 -2.10 12.09 18.29
N GLN A 349 -1.05 11.29 18.19
CA GLN A 349 0.29 11.62 18.66
C GLN A 349 1.10 12.23 17.50
N ASP A 350 2.27 12.80 17.82
CA ASP A 350 3.26 13.15 16.81
C ASP A 350 4.01 11.87 16.38
N HIS A 351 4.35 11.78 15.09
CA HIS A 351 5.16 10.68 14.53
C HIS A 351 6.26 11.20 13.61
N PRO A 352 7.29 10.38 13.30
CA PRO A 352 8.30 10.72 12.31
C PRO A 352 7.71 10.97 10.92
N TYR A 353 8.35 11.86 10.16
CA TYR A 353 7.94 12.19 8.80
C TYR A 353 8.61 11.28 7.78
N TRP A 354 7.80 10.68 6.89
CA TRP A 354 8.27 9.94 5.73
C TRP A 354 7.84 10.62 4.43
N LEU A 355 8.74 10.64 3.45
CA LEU A 355 8.39 11.06 2.08
C LEU A 355 7.44 10.03 1.44
N PRO A 356 6.51 10.46 0.55
CA PRO A 356 5.54 9.57 -0.07
C PRO A 356 6.14 8.33 -0.72
N ASN A 357 5.51 7.18 -0.49
CA ASN A 357 5.94 5.86 -0.95
C ASN A 357 7.39 5.51 -0.55
N PHE A 358 7.84 5.97 0.63
CA PHE A 358 9.16 5.70 1.21
C PHE A 358 10.34 6.15 0.33
N MET A 359 10.12 7.17 -0.51
CA MET A 359 11.11 7.72 -1.42
C MET A 359 12.28 8.36 -0.64
N ASP A 360 13.53 8.05 -1.01
CA ASP A 360 14.68 8.71 -0.41
C ASP A 360 14.87 10.15 -0.92
N VAL A 361 15.61 10.94 -0.15
CA VAL A 361 15.82 12.38 -0.45
C VAL A 361 16.60 12.63 -1.74
N PHE A 362 17.39 11.67 -2.25
CA PHE A 362 18.08 11.83 -3.53
C PHE A 362 17.11 11.57 -4.69
N VAL A 363 16.34 10.48 -4.68
CA VAL A 363 15.31 10.21 -5.71
C VAL A 363 14.27 11.34 -5.75
N TRP A 364 13.92 11.92 -4.60
CA TRP A 364 13.02 13.06 -4.51
C TRP A 364 13.64 14.38 -5.04
N SER A 365 14.86 14.74 -4.62
CA SER A 365 15.43 16.07 -4.93
C SER A 365 16.29 16.15 -6.18
N PHE A 366 16.89 15.04 -6.64
CA PHE A 366 17.79 15.02 -7.80
C PHE A 366 17.16 15.57 -9.08
N PRO A 367 15.88 15.29 -9.42
CA PRO A 367 15.22 15.93 -10.56
C PRO A 367 15.22 17.47 -10.50
N PHE A 368 14.92 18.04 -9.33
CA PHE A 368 14.91 19.50 -9.10
C PHE A 368 16.34 20.09 -9.15
N VAL A 369 17.33 19.37 -8.65
CA VAL A 369 18.75 19.78 -8.77
C VAL A 369 19.17 19.81 -10.25
N VAL A 370 18.78 18.81 -11.05
CA VAL A 370 19.07 18.76 -12.50
C VAL A 370 18.37 19.90 -13.25
N GLU A 371 17.11 20.21 -12.93
CA GLU A 371 16.41 21.40 -13.44
C GLU A 371 17.21 22.67 -13.11
N LYS A 372 17.44 22.97 -11.83
CA LYS A 372 17.97 24.28 -11.42
C LYS A 372 19.44 24.51 -11.76
N VAL A 373 20.24 23.46 -11.86
CA VAL A 373 21.59 23.55 -12.46
C VAL A 373 21.48 23.86 -13.96
N THR A 374 20.47 23.36 -14.66
CA THR A 374 20.31 23.63 -16.10
C THR A 374 19.69 25.00 -16.38
N ASP A 375 18.73 25.46 -15.57
CA ASP A 375 18.26 26.86 -15.59
C ASP A 375 19.44 27.83 -15.42
N LEU A 376 20.30 27.59 -14.42
CA LEU A 376 21.50 28.40 -14.18
C LEU A 376 22.45 28.40 -15.38
N LEU A 377 22.72 27.23 -15.98
CA LEU A 377 23.58 27.12 -17.16
C LEU A 377 22.98 27.82 -18.40
N LEU A 378 21.65 27.80 -18.56
CA LEU A 378 20.96 28.52 -19.62
C LEU A 378 21.02 30.04 -19.39
N CYS A 379 20.79 30.51 -18.16
CA CYS A 379 20.94 31.91 -17.78
C CYS A 379 22.36 32.41 -18.04
N LEU A 380 23.39 31.66 -17.62
CA LEU A 380 24.79 32.00 -17.86
C LEU A 380 25.13 32.05 -19.36
N LEU A 381 24.60 31.13 -20.18
CA LEU A 381 24.76 31.18 -21.64
C LEU A 381 24.01 32.34 -22.29
N SER A 382 22.94 32.86 -21.68
CA SER A 382 22.20 34.04 -22.16
C SER A 382 22.81 35.38 -21.78
N VAL A 383 23.89 35.39 -20.98
CA VAL A 383 24.69 36.59 -20.70
C VAL A 383 25.72 36.84 -21.82
N CYS A 384 26.16 35.78 -22.53
CA CYS A 384 26.92 35.95 -23.76
C CYS A 384 26.02 36.54 -24.84
N SER A 385 26.45 37.62 -25.48
CA SER A 385 25.69 38.21 -26.59
C SER A 385 25.71 37.30 -27.83
N ASP A 386 24.73 37.49 -28.71
CA ASP A 386 24.77 36.85 -30.03
C ASP A 386 26.04 37.26 -30.80
N ASP A 387 26.57 38.46 -30.57
CA ASP A 387 27.84 38.94 -31.14
C ASP A 387 29.05 38.17 -30.59
N GLU A 388 29.19 37.99 -29.27
CA GLU A 388 30.25 37.14 -28.67
C GLU A 388 30.17 35.67 -29.15
N LEU A 389 28.98 35.24 -29.56
CA LEU A 389 28.72 33.92 -30.14
C LEU A 389 28.86 33.89 -31.68
N GLN A 390 29.07 35.02 -32.35
CA GLN A 390 29.19 35.18 -33.81
C GLN A 390 30.52 35.78 -34.29
N GLU A 391 31.28 36.49 -33.46
CA GLU A 391 32.62 36.99 -33.81
C GLU A 391 33.58 35.84 -34.18
N GLU A 392 33.42 34.67 -33.54
CA GLU A 392 34.13 33.43 -33.90
C GLU A 392 33.52 32.67 -35.12
N VAL A 393 32.39 33.11 -35.67
CA VAL A 393 31.65 32.46 -36.77
C VAL A 393 31.92 33.12 -38.14
N GLN A 394 32.37 34.38 -38.18
CA GLN A 394 32.68 35.10 -39.43
C GLN A 394 33.85 34.49 -40.24
N HIS A 395 34.47 33.39 -39.78
CA HIS A 395 35.56 32.72 -40.48
C HIS A 395 35.32 31.26 -40.93
N ARG A 396 34.05 30.90 -41.25
CA ARG A 396 33.66 30.16 -42.48
C ARG A 396 32.13 29.99 -42.57
N GLY A 397 31.52 30.50 -43.64
CA GLY A 397 30.07 30.47 -43.84
C GLY A 397 29.54 29.26 -44.63
N SER A 398 28.20 29.10 -44.62
CA SER A 398 27.39 28.06 -45.30
C SER A 398 27.62 26.62 -44.77
N VAL A 399 26.60 25.79 -44.53
CA VAL A 399 25.36 25.55 -45.29
C VAL A 399 24.16 25.32 -44.34
N VAL A 400 22.94 25.68 -44.76
CA VAL A 400 21.68 25.32 -44.08
C VAL A 400 21.14 23.98 -44.62
N GLY A 401 20.71 23.07 -43.75
CA GLY A 401 20.14 21.78 -44.13
C GLY A 401 19.34 21.13 -42.99
N GLU A 402 18.34 20.31 -43.33
CA GLU A 402 17.27 19.89 -42.43
C GLU A 402 17.53 18.56 -41.67
N GLY A 403 16.73 18.32 -40.63
CA GLY A 403 16.27 16.98 -40.19
C GLY A 403 17.32 15.93 -39.83
N VAL A 404 17.75 15.87 -38.56
CA VAL A 404 18.60 14.77 -38.04
C VAL A 404 17.78 13.74 -37.26
N SER A 405 17.80 12.49 -37.72
CA SER A 405 17.14 11.34 -37.08
C SER A 405 17.96 10.75 -35.91
N TYR A 406 17.26 10.34 -34.85
CA TYR A 406 17.78 9.78 -33.59
C TYR A 406 18.87 8.72 -33.78
N ASN A 407 18.70 7.82 -34.74
CA ASN A 407 19.60 6.69 -34.97
C ASN A 407 21.00 7.09 -35.47
N ARG A 408 21.16 8.28 -36.05
CA ARG A 408 22.46 8.78 -36.53
C ARG A 408 23.37 9.19 -35.37
N VAL A 409 22.82 9.94 -34.41
CA VAL A 409 23.55 10.49 -33.27
C VAL A 409 24.16 9.39 -32.40
N MET A 410 23.46 8.27 -32.20
CA MET A 410 23.95 7.15 -31.38
C MET A 410 25.10 6.37 -32.02
N ASN A 411 25.17 6.31 -33.35
CA ASN A 411 26.31 5.69 -34.05
C ASN A 411 27.53 6.61 -34.04
N GLU A 412 27.34 7.91 -34.28
CA GLU A 412 28.41 8.92 -34.15
C GLU A 412 28.97 8.96 -32.71
N TYR A 413 28.12 8.80 -31.68
CA TYR A 413 28.54 8.72 -30.29
C TYR A 413 29.45 7.51 -29.97
N LYS A 414 29.19 6.33 -30.55
CA LYS A 414 30.08 5.15 -30.39
C LYS A 414 31.45 5.40 -31.02
N VAL A 415 31.48 5.85 -32.27
CA VAL A 415 32.73 6.13 -33.01
C VAL A 415 33.56 7.20 -32.30
N VAL A 416 32.93 8.18 -31.64
CA VAL A 416 33.62 9.19 -30.83
C VAL A 416 34.11 8.62 -29.48
N LYS A 417 33.36 7.74 -28.81
CA LYS A 417 33.79 7.10 -27.55
C LYS A 417 35.08 6.31 -27.75
N ASP A 418 35.10 5.43 -28.74
CA ASP A 418 36.21 4.50 -28.97
C ASP A 418 37.50 5.23 -29.40
N LYS A 419 37.37 6.45 -29.94
CA LYS A 419 38.48 7.35 -30.31
C LYS A 419 39.03 8.19 -29.14
N ILE A 420 38.29 8.30 -28.03
CA ILE A 420 38.68 9.10 -26.85
C ILE A 420 39.52 8.29 -25.85
N GLU A 421 39.41 6.96 -25.87
CA GLU A 421 40.13 6.08 -24.94
C GLU A 421 41.61 5.85 -25.32
N SER A 422 42.06 6.25 -26.52
CA SER A 422 43.39 5.94 -27.05
C SER A 422 44.49 6.99 -26.84
N GLU A 423 44.20 8.24 -26.44
CA GLU A 423 45.19 9.34 -26.46
C GLU A 423 45.33 10.16 -25.15
N ARG A 424 46.51 10.02 -24.53
CA ARG A 424 47.17 10.94 -23.58
C ARG A 424 48.69 10.84 -23.84
N PRO A 425 49.54 11.87 -23.62
CA PRO A 425 49.40 12.88 -22.56
C PRO A 425 49.88 14.34 -22.87
N LEU A 426 49.69 15.22 -21.87
CA LEU A 426 50.55 16.36 -21.49
C LEU A 426 51.03 17.39 -22.56
N ARG A 427 50.39 18.56 -22.55
CA ARG A 427 50.94 19.77 -21.88
C ARG A 427 49.87 20.84 -21.68
N ALA A 428 50.16 21.88 -20.88
CA ALA A 428 49.19 22.89 -20.47
C ALA A 428 49.59 24.29 -20.96
N GLN A 429 48.63 24.99 -21.57
CA GLN A 429 48.46 26.44 -21.48
C GLN A 429 47.00 26.80 -21.82
N ALA A 430 46.56 28.01 -21.47
CA ALA A 430 45.14 28.33 -21.35
C ALA A 430 44.48 28.75 -22.67
N GLN A 431 43.89 27.78 -23.38
CA GLN A 431 42.84 28.02 -24.37
C GLN A 431 41.95 26.78 -24.48
N LEU A 432 40.65 26.92 -24.21
CA LEU A 432 39.66 25.88 -24.54
C LEU A 432 39.41 25.94 -26.04
N SER A 433 39.86 24.92 -26.77
CA SER A 433 39.73 24.88 -28.23
C SER A 433 38.28 25.06 -28.70
N GLN A 434 38.10 25.60 -29.91
CA GLN A 434 36.79 25.87 -30.48
C GLN A 434 35.90 24.63 -30.52
N GLU A 435 36.47 23.47 -30.84
CA GLU A 435 35.79 22.17 -30.74
C GLU A 435 35.35 21.85 -29.31
N ARG A 436 36.17 22.13 -28.28
CA ARG A 436 35.76 21.92 -26.87
C ARG A 436 34.65 22.88 -26.47
N ARG A 437 34.67 24.14 -26.92
CA ARG A 437 33.55 25.09 -26.74
C ARG A 437 32.29 24.60 -27.44
N GLN A 438 32.36 24.15 -28.69
CA GLN A 438 31.21 23.68 -29.47
C GLN A 438 30.67 22.32 -28.98
N VAL A 439 31.55 21.42 -28.53
CA VAL A 439 31.17 20.18 -27.82
C VAL A 439 30.57 20.52 -26.47
N LEU A 440 31.03 21.55 -25.76
CA LEU A 440 30.39 22.01 -24.53
C LEU A 440 29.03 22.67 -24.80
N LYS A 441 28.89 23.50 -25.84
CA LYS A 441 27.62 24.10 -26.29
C LYS A 441 26.62 23.03 -26.73
N THR A 442 27.05 22.05 -27.50
CA THR A 442 26.23 20.87 -27.89
C THR A 442 25.90 19.98 -26.70
N LYS A 443 26.83 19.78 -25.76
CA LYS A 443 26.56 19.05 -24.51
C LYS A 443 25.57 19.81 -23.64
N ILE A 444 25.71 21.12 -23.43
CA ILE A 444 24.77 21.93 -22.64
C ILE A 444 23.42 22.04 -23.37
N LEU A 445 23.36 22.16 -24.70
CA LEU A 445 22.09 22.11 -25.44
C LEU A 445 21.43 20.73 -25.39
N THR A 446 22.21 19.65 -25.42
CA THR A 446 21.71 18.29 -25.20
C THR A 446 21.28 18.07 -23.76
N PHE A 447 22.02 18.60 -22.78
CA PHE A 447 21.66 18.61 -21.37
C PHE A 447 20.47 19.53 -21.08
N ALA A 448 20.23 20.59 -21.85
CA ALA A 448 19.07 21.48 -21.74
C ALA A 448 17.84 20.93 -22.47
N ARG A 449 18.03 20.14 -23.53
CA ARG A 449 16.96 19.32 -24.13
C ARG A 449 16.62 18.13 -23.24
N LEU A 450 17.62 17.46 -22.68
CA LEU A 450 17.44 16.41 -21.67
C LEU A 450 16.88 17.00 -20.38
N ALA A 451 17.26 18.20 -19.94
CA ALA A 451 16.71 18.82 -18.75
C ALA A 451 15.35 19.46 -19.01
N ARG A 452 15.00 19.89 -20.24
CA ARG A 452 13.59 20.17 -20.58
C ARG A 452 12.77 18.89 -20.69
N LEU A 453 13.35 17.78 -21.14
CA LEU A 453 12.71 16.48 -21.11
C LEU A 453 12.58 15.96 -19.67
N PHE A 454 13.58 16.16 -18.81
CA PHE A 454 13.59 15.84 -17.39
C PHE A 454 12.86 16.88 -16.55
N GLU A 455 12.56 18.07 -17.06
CA GLU A 455 11.71 19.09 -16.42
C GLU A 455 10.25 18.86 -16.81
N VAL A 456 9.96 18.47 -18.06
CA VAL A 456 8.64 17.91 -18.39
C VAL A 456 8.45 16.61 -17.62
N LEU A 457 9.41 15.68 -17.62
CA LEU A 457 9.31 14.46 -16.83
C LEU A 457 9.38 14.73 -15.32
N ARG A 458 10.00 15.80 -14.80
CA ARG A 458 9.96 16.16 -13.36
C ARG A 458 8.66 16.86 -13.01
N VAL A 459 8.17 17.81 -13.81
CA VAL A 459 6.88 18.43 -13.56
C VAL A 459 5.79 17.40 -13.69
N GLU A 460 5.84 16.51 -14.69
CA GLU A 460 4.95 15.35 -14.74
C GLU A 460 5.22 14.37 -13.58
N GLN A 461 6.45 14.00 -13.24
CA GLN A 461 6.73 13.04 -12.15
C GLN A 461 6.55 13.61 -10.74
N GLU A 462 6.61 14.93 -10.53
CA GLU A 462 6.28 15.63 -9.28
C GLU A 462 4.80 15.94 -9.21
N ASN A 463 4.16 16.40 -10.29
CA ASN A 463 2.70 16.52 -10.32
C ASN A 463 2.09 15.14 -10.10
N VAL A 464 2.59 14.10 -10.78
CA VAL A 464 2.25 12.70 -10.53
C VAL A 464 2.62 12.32 -9.10
N SER A 465 3.85 12.48 -8.61
CA SER A 465 4.21 12.02 -7.24
C SER A 465 3.45 12.75 -6.14
N LYS A 466 3.11 14.03 -6.33
CA LYS A 466 2.30 14.82 -5.40
C LYS A 466 0.82 14.47 -5.53
N LEU A 467 0.29 14.27 -6.73
CA LEU A 467 -1.06 13.73 -6.93
C LEU A 467 -1.18 12.25 -6.55
N LYS A 468 -0.07 11.49 -6.46
CA LYS A 468 0.03 10.13 -5.90
C LYS A 468 0.23 10.15 -4.37
N ALA A 469 0.72 11.24 -3.80
CA ALA A 469 0.72 11.46 -2.35
C ALA A 469 -0.66 11.95 -1.87
N LEU A 470 -1.37 12.72 -2.70
CA LEU A 470 -2.74 13.19 -2.48
C LEU A 470 -3.80 12.18 -2.97
N SER A 471 -3.39 11.12 -3.65
CA SER A 471 -4.21 9.97 -4.04
C SER A 471 -3.53 8.70 -3.53
N PRO A 472 -3.79 8.27 -2.28
CA PRO A 472 -3.27 7.05 -1.67
C PRO A 472 -3.18 5.83 -2.60
N ASN A 473 -4.08 5.70 -3.57
CA ASN A 473 -4.08 4.73 -4.67
C ASN A 473 -2.84 4.76 -5.60
N GLY A 474 -1.93 5.73 -5.47
CA GLY A 474 -0.80 5.89 -6.41
C GLY A 474 -1.22 6.15 -7.86
N VAL A 475 -2.45 6.64 -8.12
CA VAL A 475 -3.01 6.88 -9.46
C VAL A 475 -3.75 8.23 -9.52
N LEU A 476 -3.58 8.94 -10.65
CA LEU A 476 -4.21 10.23 -10.93
C LEU A 476 -5.75 10.14 -11.06
N PRO A 477 -6.51 11.10 -10.51
CA PRO A 477 -7.94 11.25 -10.83
C PRO A 477 -8.17 11.54 -12.32
N VAL A 478 -9.10 10.81 -12.95
CA VAL A 478 -9.46 11.00 -14.36
C VAL A 478 -10.06 12.40 -14.55
N GLY A 479 -9.35 13.25 -15.29
CA GLY A 479 -9.72 14.66 -15.53
C GLY A 479 -8.74 15.69 -14.94
N ALA A 480 -7.88 15.32 -13.98
CA ALA A 480 -6.91 16.26 -13.38
C ALA A 480 -5.96 16.88 -14.41
N LEU A 481 -5.55 16.11 -15.42
CA LEU A 481 -4.70 16.56 -16.53
C LEU A 481 -5.42 17.47 -17.54
N ALA A 482 -6.75 17.56 -17.52
CA ALA A 482 -7.52 18.37 -18.48
C ALA A 482 -7.65 19.85 -18.07
N GLY A 483 -7.42 20.19 -16.80
CA GLY A 483 -7.50 21.57 -16.28
C GLY A 483 -6.19 22.37 -16.39
N GLY A 484 -5.06 21.71 -16.66
CA GLY A 484 -3.76 22.36 -16.84
C GLY A 484 -3.16 22.98 -15.56
N LYS A 485 -2.27 23.95 -15.76
CA LYS A 485 -1.32 24.46 -14.74
C LYS A 485 -1.99 25.07 -13.50
N GLU A 486 -3.14 25.72 -13.64
CA GLU A 486 -3.79 26.43 -12.54
C GLU A 486 -4.44 25.47 -11.53
N THR A 487 -5.13 24.43 -12.01
CA THR A 487 -5.66 23.35 -11.16
C THR A 487 -4.56 22.56 -10.45
N LEU A 488 -3.37 22.46 -11.05
CA LEU A 488 -2.21 21.80 -10.45
C LEU A 488 -1.58 22.64 -9.32
N LEU A 489 -1.42 23.95 -9.53
CA LEU A 489 -0.85 24.86 -8.52
C LEU A 489 -1.71 24.97 -7.26
N GLN A 490 -3.03 24.81 -7.36
CA GLN A 490 -3.93 24.79 -6.19
C GLN A 490 -3.75 23.55 -5.29
N ALA A 491 -3.20 22.45 -5.82
CA ALA A 491 -2.91 21.22 -5.07
C ALA A 491 -1.46 21.12 -4.56
N LEU A 492 -0.60 22.12 -4.86
CA LEU A 492 0.86 22.02 -4.75
C LEU A 492 1.44 22.64 -3.47
N ASN A 493 0.70 23.51 -2.78
CA ASN A 493 1.14 24.23 -1.57
C ASN A 493 0.94 23.41 -0.27
N GLY A 494 1.08 22.09 -0.37
CA GLY A 494 0.24 21.17 0.41
C GLY A 494 -1.23 21.33 -0.01
N VAL A 495 -2.18 21.01 0.88
CA VAL A 495 -3.57 21.45 0.72
C VAL A 495 -3.89 22.53 1.78
N PRO A 496 -3.55 23.82 1.53
CA PRO A 496 -3.90 24.94 2.41
C PRO A 496 -5.38 25.26 2.25
N GLY A 497 -6.23 24.30 2.62
CA GLY A 497 -7.59 24.23 2.13
C GLY A 497 -8.46 23.16 2.78
N VAL A 498 -7.92 22.04 3.31
CA VAL A 498 -8.74 21.07 4.08
C VAL A 498 -9.09 21.68 5.43
N LYS A 499 -10.26 22.32 5.50
CA LYS A 499 -10.74 23.03 6.69
C LYS A 499 -11.75 22.21 7.51
N SER A 500 -12.06 20.99 7.08
CA SER A 500 -13.01 20.11 7.77
C SER A 500 -12.88 18.64 7.37
N PHE A 501 -13.24 17.76 8.30
CA PHE A 501 -13.46 16.33 8.12
C PHE A 501 -14.23 15.97 6.83
N LYS A 502 -15.32 16.69 6.53
CA LYS A 502 -16.18 16.45 5.35
C LYS A 502 -15.44 16.64 4.04
N GLN A 503 -14.47 17.56 4.01
CA GLN A 503 -13.67 17.86 2.82
C GLN A 503 -12.58 16.81 2.61
N ALA A 504 -11.94 16.33 3.69
CA ALA A 504 -11.03 15.19 3.63
C ALA A 504 -11.77 13.94 3.08
N LYS A 505 -12.90 13.55 3.68
CA LYS A 505 -13.72 12.40 3.23
C LYS A 505 -14.25 12.53 1.79
N ALA A 506 -14.39 13.76 1.28
CA ALA A 506 -14.81 14.00 -0.11
C ALA A 506 -13.66 13.83 -1.12
N LEU A 507 -12.46 14.29 -0.79
CA LEU A 507 -11.25 14.12 -1.62
C LEU A 507 -10.80 12.66 -1.65
N ASP A 508 -10.85 12.00 -0.50
CA ASP A 508 -10.34 10.64 -0.29
C ASP A 508 -11.26 9.53 -0.82
N ARG A 509 -12.49 9.87 -1.22
CA ARG A 509 -13.54 8.93 -1.66
C ARG A 509 -13.11 7.92 -2.76
N VAL A 510 -12.10 8.26 -3.55
CA VAL A 510 -11.55 7.39 -4.61
C VAL A 510 -10.70 6.24 -4.03
N ASN A 511 -10.09 6.44 -2.87
CA ASN A 511 -9.24 5.45 -2.18
C ASN A 511 -10.08 4.58 -1.22
N GLU A 512 -11.26 5.05 -0.84
CA GLU A 512 -12.26 4.25 -0.12
C GLU A 512 -12.94 3.18 -1.00
N ARG A 513 -12.65 3.16 -2.30
CA ARG A 513 -13.18 2.19 -3.28
C ARG A 513 -12.23 1.00 -3.43
N MET A 514 -12.79 -0.21 -3.59
CA MET A 514 -12.03 -1.37 -4.07
C MET A 514 -11.30 -1.02 -5.39
N PRO A 515 -9.98 -1.21 -5.48
CA PRO A 515 -9.24 -0.91 -6.70
C PRO A 515 -9.75 -1.72 -7.89
N SER A 516 -9.81 -1.11 -9.07
CA SER A 516 -10.04 -1.87 -10.31
C SER A 516 -8.87 -2.82 -10.54
N PRO A 517 -9.11 -4.08 -10.96
CA PRO A 517 -8.02 -4.99 -11.36
C PRO A 517 -7.13 -4.30 -12.40
N THR A 518 -5.83 -4.20 -12.11
CA THR A 518 -4.90 -3.62 -13.08
C THR A 518 -4.86 -4.53 -14.31
N PRO A 519 -5.01 -3.99 -15.54
CA PRO A 519 -4.88 -4.81 -16.73
C PRO A 519 -3.44 -5.32 -16.79
N VAL A 520 -3.28 -6.63 -16.63
CA VAL A 520 -1.96 -7.30 -16.68
C VAL A 520 -1.26 -6.82 -17.96
N LYS A 521 -0.17 -6.07 -17.78
CA LYS A 521 0.70 -5.71 -18.90
C LYS A 521 1.22 -7.02 -19.47
N ALA A 522 0.65 -7.46 -20.59
CA ALA A 522 1.08 -8.66 -21.27
C ALA A 522 2.59 -8.59 -21.43
N SER A 523 3.29 -9.52 -20.78
CA SER A 523 4.74 -9.62 -20.90
C SER A 523 5.05 -9.75 -22.38
N ALA A 524 5.93 -8.86 -22.89
CA ALA A 524 6.23 -8.80 -24.31
C ALA A 524 6.84 -10.14 -24.72
N SER A 525 6.02 -11.00 -25.31
CA SER A 525 6.40 -12.38 -25.60
C SER A 525 7.49 -12.35 -26.66
N VAL A 526 8.71 -12.69 -26.23
CA VAL A 526 9.87 -12.82 -27.09
C VAL A 526 9.59 -13.97 -28.04
N LYS A 527 9.01 -13.66 -29.21
CA LYS A 527 8.79 -14.64 -30.27
C LYS A 527 10.14 -15.27 -30.61
N PRO A 528 10.27 -16.60 -30.60
CA PRO A 528 11.43 -17.26 -31.17
C PRO A 528 11.62 -16.79 -32.60
N ALA A 529 12.86 -16.44 -32.96
CA ALA A 529 13.16 -16.00 -34.32
C ALA A 529 12.89 -17.15 -35.30
N ALA A 530 12.03 -16.92 -36.29
CA ALA A 530 11.84 -17.86 -37.39
C ALA A 530 13.14 -17.95 -38.23
N PRO A 531 13.51 -19.14 -38.73
CA PRO A 531 14.72 -19.30 -39.54
C PRO A 531 14.63 -18.50 -40.83
N ALA A 532 15.77 -17.97 -41.28
CA ALA A 532 15.84 -17.08 -42.43
C ALA A 532 15.43 -17.79 -43.74
N ALA A 533 14.55 -17.17 -44.51
CA ALA A 533 14.16 -17.65 -45.83
C ALA A 533 15.29 -17.38 -46.85
N ALA A 534 15.65 -18.39 -47.63
CA ALA A 534 16.53 -18.23 -48.79
C ALA A 534 15.80 -17.50 -49.93
N THR A 535 16.56 -16.74 -50.73
CA THR A 535 16.03 -15.97 -51.86
C THR A 535 15.62 -16.85 -53.05
N PRO A 536 14.52 -16.55 -53.76
CA PRO A 536 14.08 -17.30 -54.92
C PRO A 536 14.86 -16.90 -56.19
N SER A 537 15.14 -17.88 -57.05
CA SER A 537 15.61 -17.66 -58.43
C SER A 537 15.19 -18.84 -59.31
N GLY A 538 15.00 -18.59 -60.62
CA GLY A 538 14.81 -19.64 -61.63
C GLY A 538 13.36 -20.05 -61.93
N THR A 539 12.85 -19.62 -63.08
CA THR A 539 11.57 -20.05 -63.67
C THR A 539 11.70 -21.39 -64.41
N LEU A 540 10.68 -22.27 -64.35
CA LEU A 540 10.15 -23.21 -65.40
C LEU A 540 9.45 -24.42 -64.74
N GLY A 541 8.44 -25.07 -65.37
CA GLY A 541 8.07 -26.44 -64.92
C GLY A 541 6.67 -27.09 -65.09
N ARG A 542 5.64 -26.47 -65.71
CA ARG A 542 4.50 -27.13 -66.40
C ARG A 542 3.79 -28.40 -65.80
N ALA A 543 2.48 -28.24 -65.47
CA ALA A 543 1.40 -29.27 -65.49
C ALA A 543 1.37 -30.36 -64.36
N THR A 544 0.27 -31.07 -64.01
CA THR A 544 -1.10 -31.18 -64.58
C THR A 544 -2.17 -31.61 -63.53
N SER A 545 -3.46 -31.52 -63.91
CA SER A 545 -4.64 -32.31 -63.48
C SER A 545 -5.25 -32.21 -62.06
N MET A 546 -6.59 -32.12 -62.05
CA MET A 546 -7.55 -32.29 -60.93
C MET A 546 -8.38 -33.59 -61.19
N PRO A 547 -9.61 -33.84 -60.66
CA PRO A 547 -10.20 -33.76 -59.29
C PRO A 547 -10.86 -35.14 -58.88
N PRO A 548 -12.14 -35.27 -58.41
CA PRO A 548 -12.70 -35.09 -57.04
C PRO A 548 -13.39 -36.37 -56.45
N THR A 549 -14.41 -36.17 -55.60
CA THR A 549 -15.41 -37.12 -54.99
C THR A 549 -14.95 -37.81 -53.70
N SER A 550 -15.67 -37.85 -52.55
CA SER A 550 -17.11 -38.03 -52.19
C SER A 550 -17.57 -39.49 -52.28
N SER A 551 -18.44 -40.06 -51.42
CA SER A 551 -19.48 -39.47 -50.54
C SER A 551 -20.00 -40.47 -49.46
N GLY A 552 -20.82 -39.98 -48.51
CA GLY A 552 -21.77 -40.79 -47.70
C GLY A 552 -21.21 -41.56 -46.48
N GLY A 553 -21.99 -41.88 -45.43
CA GLY A 553 -23.35 -41.39 -45.06
C GLY A 553 -24.23 -42.44 -44.34
N SER A 554 -24.99 -42.01 -43.31
CA SER A 554 -26.08 -42.77 -42.63
C SER A 554 -25.70 -44.03 -41.81
N ARG A 555 -26.46 -44.51 -40.80
CA ARG A 555 -27.44 -43.89 -39.87
C ARG A 555 -27.84 -44.88 -38.74
N THR A 556 -28.69 -44.39 -37.81
CA THR A 556 -29.65 -45.10 -36.92
C THR A 556 -29.18 -45.81 -35.64
N ASP A 557 -30.01 -45.59 -34.62
CA ASP A 557 -29.96 -46.04 -33.22
C ASP A 557 -30.70 -47.38 -33.00
N ILE A 558 -30.63 -47.93 -31.77
CA ILE A 558 -31.81 -48.40 -31.01
C ILE A 558 -31.45 -48.65 -29.51
N LYS A 559 -32.47 -48.64 -28.64
CA LYS A 559 -32.43 -48.79 -27.17
C LYS A 559 -32.42 -50.28 -26.75
N ASN A 560 -32.24 -50.74 -25.50
CA ASN A 560 -33.11 -50.47 -24.33
C ASN A 560 -32.65 -51.21 -23.03
N GLU A 561 -33.04 -50.66 -21.87
CA GLU A 561 -33.45 -51.32 -20.59
C GLU A 561 -32.56 -52.25 -19.73
N THR A 562 -32.98 -52.38 -18.46
CA THR A 562 -32.43 -53.20 -17.33
C THR A 562 -33.55 -54.12 -16.78
N PRO A 563 -33.32 -55.09 -15.85
CA PRO A 563 -33.57 -54.82 -14.42
C PRO A 563 -32.99 -55.78 -13.30
N SER A 564 -33.03 -55.34 -12.03
CA SER A 564 -33.26 -56.16 -10.79
C SER A 564 -32.12 -57.08 -10.23
N ASN A 565 -32.08 -57.60 -8.97
CA ASN A 565 -32.80 -57.33 -7.68
C ASN A 565 -32.14 -58.03 -6.44
N SER A 566 -32.06 -57.38 -5.25
CA SER A 566 -32.10 -57.94 -3.84
C SER A 566 -31.52 -56.91 -2.83
N ARG A 567 -32.20 -56.34 -1.82
CA ARG A 567 -32.85 -56.84 -0.57
C ARG A 567 -31.88 -57.46 0.49
N ILE A 568 -31.84 -57.23 1.82
CA ILE A 568 -32.63 -56.56 2.94
C ILE A 568 -32.73 -57.57 4.13
N PRO A 569 -32.80 -57.24 5.47
CA PRO A 569 -32.59 -56.00 6.26
C PRO A 569 -31.80 -56.20 7.64
N PRO A 570 -32.19 -55.78 8.89
CA PRO A 570 -31.27 -55.05 9.80
C PRO A 570 -31.23 -55.48 11.30
N VAL A 571 -30.71 -54.63 12.20
CA VAL A 571 -30.81 -54.74 13.68
C VAL A 571 -31.16 -53.36 14.32
N LYS A 572 -31.96 -53.37 15.41
CA LYS A 572 -32.28 -52.24 16.35
C LYS A 572 -31.62 -52.56 17.72
N THR A 573 -31.48 -51.77 18.80
CA THR A 573 -32.13 -50.58 19.42
C THR A 573 -31.09 -50.06 20.48
N ALA A 574 -31.23 -49.10 21.41
CA ALA A 574 -32.21 -48.14 21.93
C ALA A 574 -31.42 -46.93 22.50
N VAL A 575 -31.89 -45.68 22.53
CA VAL A 575 -32.85 -45.04 23.47
C VAL A 575 -32.62 -45.33 24.96
N ALA A 576 -32.05 -44.36 25.66
CA ALA A 576 -32.26 -44.07 27.09
C ALA A 576 -31.87 -42.60 27.39
N ALA A 577 -32.45 -41.98 28.41
CA ALA A 577 -32.13 -40.62 28.85
C ALA A 577 -32.16 -40.52 30.38
N ALA A 578 -31.37 -39.61 30.97
CA ALA A 578 -31.45 -39.25 32.39
C ALA A 578 -30.91 -37.83 32.62
N GLN A 579 -31.53 -37.10 33.55
CA GLN A 579 -31.15 -35.74 33.92
C GLN A 579 -29.96 -35.70 34.89
N ARG A 580 -29.20 -34.60 34.86
CA ARG A 580 -28.92 -33.78 36.06
C ARG A 580 -28.53 -32.36 35.67
#